data_AF-A0A078F2P0-F1
#
_entry.id   AF-A0A078F2P0-F1
#
_cell.length_a   1.000
_cell.length_b   1.000
_cell.length_c   1.000
_cell.angle_alpha   90.00
_cell.angle_beta   90.00
_cell.angle_gamma   90.00
#
_symmetry.space_group_name_H-M   'P 1'
#
loop_
_entity.id
_entity.type
_entity.pdbx_description
1 polymer ?
#
loop_
_entity_poly.entity_id
_entity_poly.type
_entity_poly.pdbx_seq_one_letter_code
_entity_poly.pdbx_strand_id
1 'polypeptide(L)'
;MEKLYMEMLEEDEVSPNVYTYNKMVFGYCKVGNMAMAKGYVSKIVEAGLEPDFFTDTSLIMGYCQRKDLDSAFKVFEEMASKGFKRNEVAYTHLIHGLCVARRVDEAMELFAKMKEDDGDNCYPTVRTYTVLINALCGSKRKSEALDLRKEMLERGITPNIHTYTVLISSSCSECNFEEARELLGDMVEKGLMPNVVTYNALINGYCEHGMMEDALDVVELMESRNVRPNTRTYNELIHGFCKKNVHKAMGVFNKMLERRVAPSVVTYNSLIDGQCRSGNFDINANVVMYTALIDGYCKSDKLEEAKPVLEKMLSKSCLPNTSTFNALIHGLCTDGKLSEAMLLEKKMVEKEC
;
A
#
# COMPACT_ATOMS: atom_id res chain seq x y z
N MET A 1 10.09 23.92 -0.29
CA MET A 1 9.70 24.40 -1.63
C MET A 1 9.14 25.81 -1.52
N GLU A 2 8.05 26.02 -0.79
CA GLU A 2 7.45 27.35 -0.60
C GLU A 2 8.39 28.38 0.04
N LYS A 3 9.15 28.00 1.07
CA LYS A 3 10.17 28.88 1.68
C LYS A 3 11.22 29.38 0.67
N LEU A 4 11.81 28.48 -0.11
CA LEU A 4 12.80 28.82 -1.15
C LEU A 4 12.19 29.71 -2.26
N TYR A 5 10.91 29.51 -2.58
CA TYR A 5 10.20 30.35 -3.53
C TYR A 5 10.01 31.78 -2.99
N MET A 6 9.72 31.93 -1.70
CA MET A 6 9.61 33.25 -1.06
C MET A 6 10.98 33.92 -0.92
N GLU A 7 12.03 33.21 -0.51
CA GLU A 7 13.41 33.73 -0.46
C GLU A 7 13.87 34.23 -1.84
N MET A 8 13.59 33.48 -2.92
CA MET A 8 13.89 33.90 -4.29
C MET A 8 13.24 35.24 -4.66
N LEU A 9 12.00 35.49 -4.20
CA LEU A 9 11.26 36.71 -4.50
C LEU A 9 11.65 37.89 -3.62
N GLU A 10 11.82 37.65 -2.32
CA GLU A 10 11.95 38.69 -1.28
C GLU A 10 13.40 39.01 -0.94
N GLU A 11 14.30 38.02 -0.97
CA GLU A 11 15.70 38.18 -0.59
C GLU A 11 16.62 38.31 -1.81
N ASP A 12 16.42 37.47 -2.83
CA ASP A 12 17.29 37.43 -4.01
C ASP A 12 16.77 38.29 -5.19
N GLU A 13 15.53 38.81 -5.11
CA GLU A 13 14.85 39.59 -6.16
C GLU A 13 14.83 38.89 -7.54
N VAL A 14 14.84 37.56 -7.57
CA VAL A 14 14.84 36.77 -8.80
C VAL A 14 13.41 36.51 -9.27
N SER A 15 13.11 36.96 -10.49
CA SER A 15 11.81 36.74 -11.14
C SER A 15 11.58 35.25 -11.48
N PRO A 16 10.43 34.67 -11.09
CA PRO A 16 10.07 33.30 -11.47
C PRO A 16 9.80 33.21 -12.98
N ASN A 17 10.29 32.13 -13.60
CA ASN A 17 9.91 31.76 -14.96
C ASN A 17 8.90 30.58 -14.96
N VAL A 18 8.44 30.18 -16.14
CA VAL A 18 7.52 29.03 -16.31
C VAL A 18 8.02 27.78 -15.60
N TYR A 19 9.32 27.50 -15.64
CA TYR A 19 9.90 26.34 -14.99
C TYR A 19 9.75 26.38 -13.46
N THR A 20 9.99 27.54 -12.83
CA THR A 20 9.80 27.73 -11.40
C THR A 20 8.34 27.48 -11.00
N TYR A 21 7.39 28.10 -11.72
CA TYR A 21 5.97 27.87 -11.47
C TYR A 21 5.56 26.41 -11.66
N ASN A 22 6.04 25.77 -12.71
CA ASN A 22 5.79 24.35 -12.99
C ASN A 22 6.25 23.43 -11.86
N LYS A 23 7.38 23.74 -11.21
CA LYS A 23 7.81 22.99 -10.01
C LYS A 23 6.86 23.16 -8.84
N MET A 24 6.32 24.37 -8.64
CA MET A 24 5.31 24.62 -7.62
C MET A 24 4.02 23.84 -7.91
N VAL A 25 3.50 23.94 -9.14
CA VAL A 25 2.30 23.21 -9.60
C VAL A 25 2.48 21.70 -9.38
N PHE A 26 3.57 21.12 -9.89
CA PHE A 26 3.88 19.70 -9.72
C PHE A 26 3.97 19.30 -8.23
N GLY A 27 4.64 20.12 -7.42
CA GLY A 27 4.78 19.89 -5.98
C GLY A 27 3.43 19.80 -5.27
N TYR A 28 2.54 20.76 -5.52
CA TYR A 28 1.20 20.78 -4.92
C TYR A 28 0.29 19.69 -5.49
N CYS A 29 0.38 19.37 -6.78
CA CYS A 29 -0.32 18.23 -7.39
C CYS A 29 0.10 16.91 -6.75
N LYS A 30 1.40 16.70 -6.51
CA LYS A 30 1.94 15.46 -5.90
C LYS A 30 1.46 15.23 -4.46
N VAL A 31 1.17 16.29 -3.72
CA VAL A 31 0.59 16.19 -2.37
C VAL A 31 -0.94 16.29 -2.37
N GLY A 32 -1.56 16.35 -3.55
CA GLY A 32 -3.02 16.40 -3.70
C GLY A 32 -3.67 17.74 -3.36
N ASN A 33 -2.91 18.82 -3.21
CA ASN A 33 -3.44 20.16 -2.95
C ASN A 33 -3.71 20.91 -4.27
N MET A 34 -4.82 20.56 -4.92
CA MET A 34 -5.19 21.12 -6.22
C MET A 34 -5.59 22.60 -6.15
N ALA A 35 -5.99 23.11 -4.99
CA ALA A 35 -6.30 24.53 -4.81
C ALA A 35 -5.04 25.38 -4.97
N MET A 36 -3.97 25.02 -4.27
CA MET A 36 -2.67 25.70 -4.39
C MET A 36 -2.08 25.50 -5.79
N ALA A 37 -2.16 24.28 -6.35
CA ALA A 37 -1.68 24.02 -7.70
C ALA A 37 -2.32 24.96 -8.73
N LYS A 38 -3.66 25.10 -8.72
CA LYS A 38 -4.39 26.05 -9.57
C LYS A 38 -3.99 27.50 -9.31
N GLY A 39 -3.79 27.89 -8.06
CA GLY A 39 -3.30 29.23 -7.72
C GLY A 39 -1.96 29.55 -8.39
N TYR A 40 -1.03 28.58 -8.44
CA TYR A 40 0.23 28.76 -9.17
C TYR A 40 0.06 28.76 -10.69
N VAL A 41 -0.95 28.06 -11.25
CA VAL A 41 -1.30 28.18 -12.68
C VAL A 41 -1.84 29.58 -12.99
N SER A 42 -2.68 30.16 -12.14
CA SER A 42 -3.13 31.55 -12.28
C SER A 42 -1.95 32.53 -12.25
N LYS A 43 -0.97 32.32 -11.36
CA LYS A 43 0.25 33.14 -11.30
C LYS A 43 1.08 33.08 -12.59
N ILE A 44 1.10 31.95 -13.31
CA ILE A 44 1.76 31.85 -14.63
C ILE A 44 1.12 32.85 -15.59
N VAL A 45 -0.21 32.83 -15.68
CA VAL A 45 -0.98 33.71 -16.58
C VAL A 45 -0.86 35.18 -16.17
N GLU A 46 -0.94 35.48 -14.88
CA GLU A 46 -0.78 36.84 -14.34
C GLU A 46 0.63 37.41 -14.60
N ALA A 47 1.66 36.56 -14.66
CA ALA A 47 3.01 36.94 -15.03
C ALA A 47 3.18 37.15 -16.56
N GLY A 48 2.12 37.02 -17.36
CA GLY A 48 2.16 37.12 -18.81
C GLY A 48 2.83 35.91 -19.48
N LEU A 49 2.96 34.80 -18.75
CA LEU A 49 3.52 33.55 -19.25
C LEU A 49 2.38 32.60 -19.63
N GLU A 50 2.64 31.65 -20.52
CA GLU A 50 1.66 30.64 -20.92
C GLU A 50 1.92 29.31 -20.18
N PRO A 51 0.88 28.69 -19.58
CA PRO A 51 0.96 27.31 -19.11
C PRO A 51 1.36 26.38 -20.25
N ASP A 52 2.34 25.50 -19.98
CA ASP A 52 2.87 24.59 -20.98
C ASP A 52 2.35 23.16 -20.77
N PHE A 53 2.82 22.25 -21.63
CA PHE A 53 2.46 20.83 -21.55
C PHE A 53 2.82 20.20 -20.18
N PHE A 54 3.86 20.71 -19.49
CA PHE A 54 4.27 20.20 -18.19
C PHE A 54 3.28 20.64 -17.09
N THR A 55 2.74 21.86 -17.20
CA THR A 55 1.65 22.33 -16.32
C THR A 55 0.44 21.40 -16.42
N ASP A 56 -0.05 21.15 -17.64
CA ASP A 56 -1.28 20.37 -17.85
C ASP A 56 -1.11 18.90 -17.46
N THR A 57 0.04 18.26 -17.78
CA THR A 57 0.35 16.89 -17.34
C THR A 57 0.44 16.76 -15.81
N SER A 58 0.97 17.78 -15.12
CA SER A 58 1.02 17.83 -13.65
C SER A 58 -0.38 17.92 -13.04
N LEU A 59 -1.26 18.73 -13.63
CA LEU A 59 -2.66 18.84 -13.20
C LEU A 59 -3.41 17.52 -13.39
N ILE A 60 -3.26 16.86 -14.54
CA ILE A 60 -3.87 15.54 -14.81
C ILE A 60 -3.47 14.53 -13.74
N MET A 61 -2.17 14.45 -13.41
CA MET A 61 -1.68 13.58 -12.34
C MET A 61 -2.37 13.89 -11.01
N GLY A 62 -2.41 15.17 -10.61
CA GLY A 62 -2.98 15.60 -9.33
C GLY A 62 -4.49 15.30 -9.23
N TYR A 63 -5.24 15.52 -10.31
CA TYR A 63 -6.67 15.18 -10.36
C TYR A 63 -6.92 13.67 -10.29
N CYS A 64 -6.14 12.87 -11.03
CA CYS A 64 -6.23 11.41 -10.98
C CYS A 64 -5.96 10.87 -9.56
N GLN A 65 -5.00 11.44 -8.84
CA GLN A 65 -4.71 11.07 -7.44
C GLN A 65 -5.89 11.37 -6.51
N ARG A 66 -6.64 12.44 -6.77
CA ARG A 66 -7.86 12.81 -6.03
C ARG A 66 -9.11 12.08 -6.50
N LYS A 67 -9.00 11.19 -7.49
CA LYS A 67 -10.11 10.49 -8.15
C LYS A 67 -11.11 11.44 -8.84
N ASP A 68 -10.68 12.66 -9.14
CA ASP A 68 -11.46 13.65 -9.89
C ASP A 68 -11.16 13.48 -11.39
N LEU A 69 -11.72 12.41 -11.97
CA LEU A 69 -11.45 12.06 -13.36
C LEU A 69 -12.04 13.06 -14.35
N ASP A 70 -13.18 13.67 -14.03
CA ASP A 70 -13.85 14.65 -14.91
C ASP A 70 -12.95 15.87 -15.16
N SER A 71 -12.35 16.42 -14.09
CA SER A 71 -11.38 17.50 -14.22
C SER A 71 -10.11 17.06 -14.95
N ALA A 72 -9.65 15.82 -14.74
CA ALA A 72 -8.48 15.28 -15.43
C ALA A 72 -8.71 15.15 -16.95
N PHE A 73 -9.86 14.62 -17.37
CA PHE A 73 -10.24 14.53 -18.78
C PHE A 73 -10.45 15.89 -19.42
N LYS A 74 -11.04 16.84 -18.69
CA LYS A 74 -11.18 18.22 -19.17
C LYS A 74 -9.82 18.84 -19.51
N VAL A 75 -8.84 18.74 -18.61
CA VAL A 75 -7.48 19.23 -18.89
C VAL A 75 -6.85 18.49 -20.07
N PHE A 76 -7.07 17.19 -20.19
CA PHE A 76 -6.55 16.38 -21.28
C PHE A 76 -7.11 16.77 -22.66
N GLU A 77 -8.39 17.12 -22.74
CA GLU A 77 -9.02 17.63 -23.96
C GLU A 77 -8.56 19.07 -24.28
N GLU A 78 -8.42 19.92 -23.25
CA GLU A 78 -7.90 21.28 -23.39
C GLU A 78 -6.44 21.31 -23.88
N MET A 79 -5.61 20.33 -23.51
CA MET A 79 -4.25 20.22 -24.05
C MET A 79 -4.25 20.15 -25.59
N ALA A 80 -5.13 19.31 -26.14
CA ALA A 80 -5.24 19.14 -27.58
C ALA A 80 -5.75 20.41 -28.28
N SER A 81 -6.72 21.11 -27.67
CA SER A 81 -7.27 22.35 -28.25
C SER A 81 -6.28 23.53 -28.23
N LYS A 82 -5.33 23.54 -27.27
CA LYS A 82 -4.19 24.48 -27.23
C LYS A 82 -3.09 24.15 -28.25
N GLY A 83 -3.23 23.05 -29.00
CA GLY A 83 -2.21 22.59 -29.96
C GLY A 83 -1.06 21.82 -29.32
N PHE A 84 -1.16 21.43 -28.04
CA PHE A 84 -0.19 20.54 -27.42
C PHE A 84 -0.49 19.09 -27.78
N LYS A 85 0.55 18.37 -28.21
CA LYS A 85 0.46 16.92 -28.40
C LYS A 85 0.29 16.23 -27.05
N ARG A 86 -0.67 15.31 -26.96
CA ARG A 86 -0.85 14.48 -25.77
C ARG A 86 0.30 13.47 -25.73
N ASN A 87 0.90 13.29 -24.55
CA ASN A 87 2.09 12.46 -24.38
C ASN A 87 1.83 11.23 -23.50
N GLU A 88 2.83 10.35 -23.41
CA GLU A 88 2.74 9.10 -22.66
C GLU A 88 2.38 9.32 -21.18
N VAL A 89 2.87 10.43 -20.62
CA VAL A 89 2.64 10.78 -19.22
C VAL A 89 1.16 11.07 -19.00
N ALA A 90 0.54 11.92 -19.83
CA ALA A 90 -0.88 12.27 -19.71
C ALA A 90 -1.78 11.04 -19.84
N TYR A 91 -1.61 10.26 -20.92
CA TYR A 91 -2.38 9.03 -21.16
C TYR A 91 -2.25 8.04 -20.01
N THR A 92 -1.02 7.73 -19.58
CA THR A 92 -0.82 6.70 -18.55
C THR A 92 -1.36 7.13 -17.19
N HIS A 93 -1.35 8.42 -16.85
CA HIS A 93 -1.99 8.90 -15.61
C HIS A 93 -3.52 8.76 -15.65
N LEU A 94 -4.16 9.09 -16.77
CA LEU A 94 -5.60 8.88 -16.94
C LEU A 94 -5.97 7.40 -16.93
N ILE A 95 -5.23 6.57 -17.69
CA ILE A 95 -5.40 5.11 -17.69
C ILE A 95 -5.29 4.57 -16.26
N HIS A 96 -4.25 4.96 -15.52
CA HIS A 96 -4.09 4.58 -14.12
C HIS A 96 -5.25 5.07 -13.24
N GLY A 97 -5.69 6.31 -13.41
CA GLY A 97 -6.84 6.88 -12.70
C GLY A 97 -8.13 6.09 -12.93
N LEU A 98 -8.43 5.74 -14.19
CA LEU A 98 -9.57 4.89 -14.58
C LEU A 98 -9.47 3.49 -13.96
N CYS A 99 -8.29 2.87 -14.03
CA CYS A 99 -8.03 1.56 -13.41
C CYS A 99 -8.28 1.57 -11.89
N VAL A 100 -7.80 2.60 -11.19
CA VAL A 100 -8.04 2.78 -9.74
C VAL A 100 -9.52 3.02 -9.43
N ALA A 101 -10.24 3.70 -10.33
CA ALA A 101 -11.69 3.90 -10.25
C ALA A 101 -12.50 2.66 -10.68
N ARG A 102 -11.85 1.53 -11.01
CA ARG A 102 -12.46 0.30 -11.53
C ARG A 102 -13.21 0.46 -12.86
N ARG A 103 -12.91 1.52 -13.62
CA ARG A 103 -13.45 1.80 -14.96
C ARG A 103 -12.51 1.23 -16.03
N VAL A 104 -12.31 -0.10 -15.99
CA VAL A 104 -11.27 -0.77 -16.79
C VAL A 104 -11.57 -0.74 -18.29
N ASP A 105 -12.85 -0.80 -18.69
CA ASP A 105 -13.24 -0.72 -20.10
C ASP A 105 -12.86 0.63 -20.72
N GLU A 106 -13.16 1.73 -20.03
CA GLU A 106 -12.76 3.07 -20.48
C GLU A 106 -11.23 3.25 -20.51
N ALA A 107 -10.50 2.58 -19.59
CA ALA A 107 -9.04 2.57 -19.62
C ALA A 107 -8.51 1.85 -20.86
N MET A 108 -9.16 0.76 -21.28
CA MET A 108 -8.83 0.01 -22.50
C MET A 108 -9.18 0.80 -23.76
N GLU A 109 -10.29 1.54 -23.78
CA GLU A 109 -10.64 2.46 -24.86
C GLU A 109 -9.59 3.58 -25.00
N LEU A 110 -9.19 4.19 -23.89
CA LEU A 110 -8.16 5.24 -23.90
C LEU A 110 -6.79 4.68 -24.32
N PHE A 111 -6.48 3.44 -23.95
CA PHE A 111 -5.30 2.73 -24.42
C PHE A 111 -5.35 2.41 -25.91
N ALA A 112 -6.51 2.05 -26.46
CA ALA A 112 -6.68 1.87 -27.91
C ALA A 112 -6.44 3.18 -28.66
N LYS A 113 -7.01 4.29 -28.18
CA LYS A 113 -6.75 5.64 -28.72
C LYS A 113 -5.27 6.02 -28.65
N MET A 114 -4.58 5.69 -27.55
CA MET A 114 -3.13 5.91 -27.45
C MET A 114 -2.32 5.16 -28.50
N LYS A 115 -2.85 4.03 -29.03
CA LYS A 115 -2.19 3.23 -30.07
C LYS A 115 -2.52 3.70 -31.49
N GLU A 116 -3.55 4.50 -31.66
CA GLU A 116 -3.94 5.05 -32.96
C GLU A 116 -2.93 6.13 -33.37
N ASP A 117 -2.54 6.15 -34.66
CA ASP A 117 -1.69 7.20 -35.23
C ASP A 117 -2.57 8.41 -35.60
N ASP A 118 -3.12 9.07 -34.59
CA ASP A 118 -4.05 10.20 -34.72
C ASP A 118 -3.35 11.57 -34.75
N GLY A 119 -2.01 11.59 -34.83
CA GLY A 119 -1.17 12.79 -34.88
C GLY A 119 -0.42 13.12 -33.57
N ASP A 120 -0.80 12.49 -32.45
CA ASP A 120 -0.11 12.63 -31.17
C ASP A 120 1.26 11.90 -31.16
N ASN A 121 1.43 10.89 -32.02
CA ASN A 121 2.65 10.07 -32.13
C ASN A 121 3.13 9.55 -30.76
N CYS A 122 2.18 9.07 -29.97
CA CYS A 122 2.37 8.57 -28.63
C CYS A 122 2.29 7.05 -28.63
N TYR A 123 3.16 6.35 -27.89
CA TYR A 123 3.15 4.90 -27.85
C TYR A 123 3.14 4.40 -26.39
N PRO A 124 2.40 3.31 -26.11
CA PRO A 124 2.39 2.72 -24.78
C PRO A 124 3.79 2.34 -24.28
N THR A 125 4.05 2.57 -22.99
CA THR A 125 5.28 2.14 -22.34
C THR A 125 5.06 0.90 -21.49
N VAL A 126 6.16 0.35 -20.95
CA VAL A 126 6.13 -0.69 -19.90
C VAL A 126 5.17 -0.32 -18.77
N ARG A 127 5.11 0.96 -18.38
CA ARG A 127 4.22 1.44 -17.32
C ARG A 127 2.75 1.36 -17.74
N THR A 128 2.42 1.80 -18.95
CA THR A 128 1.05 1.72 -19.50
C THR A 128 0.53 0.28 -19.51
N TYR A 129 1.31 -0.65 -20.06
CA TYR A 129 0.96 -2.08 -20.07
C TYR A 129 0.82 -2.64 -18.65
N THR A 130 1.77 -2.36 -17.77
CA THR A 130 1.75 -2.92 -16.40
C THR A 130 0.54 -2.45 -15.60
N VAL A 131 0.13 -1.18 -15.75
CA VAL A 131 -1.08 -0.64 -15.12
C VAL A 131 -2.34 -1.37 -15.59
N LEU A 132 -2.48 -1.57 -16.91
CA LEU A 132 -3.64 -2.25 -17.49
C LEU A 132 -3.69 -3.74 -17.13
N ILE A 133 -2.55 -4.43 -17.22
CA ILE A 133 -2.42 -5.84 -16.82
C ILE A 133 -2.85 -5.99 -15.36
N ASN A 134 -2.35 -5.14 -14.47
CA ASN A 134 -2.73 -5.17 -13.05
C ASN A 134 -4.24 -4.94 -12.83
N ALA A 135 -4.82 -3.98 -13.56
CA ALA A 135 -6.25 -3.69 -13.46
C ALA A 135 -7.12 -4.84 -13.97
N LEU A 136 -6.76 -5.44 -15.11
CA LEU A 136 -7.46 -6.59 -15.70
C LEU A 136 -7.39 -7.82 -14.79
N CYS A 137 -6.21 -8.10 -14.21
CA CYS A 137 -6.03 -9.12 -13.18
C CYS A 137 -6.97 -8.89 -11.98
N GLY A 138 -7.00 -7.66 -11.44
CA GLY A 138 -7.90 -7.29 -10.34
C GLY A 138 -9.40 -7.39 -10.69
N SER A 139 -9.75 -7.27 -11.97
CA SER A 139 -11.11 -7.44 -12.50
C SER A 139 -11.44 -8.87 -12.93
N LYS A 140 -10.58 -9.86 -12.65
CA LYS A 140 -10.73 -11.27 -13.06
C LYS A 140 -10.80 -11.46 -14.59
N ARG A 141 -10.20 -10.55 -15.36
CA ARG A 141 -10.12 -10.57 -16.84
C ARG A 141 -8.74 -11.03 -17.30
N LYS A 142 -8.30 -12.19 -16.82
CA LYS A 142 -6.93 -12.67 -17.04
C LYS A 142 -6.58 -12.94 -18.50
N SER A 143 -7.53 -13.46 -19.30
CA SER A 143 -7.28 -13.69 -20.73
C SER A 143 -6.78 -12.41 -21.39
N GLU A 144 -7.46 -11.29 -21.15
CA GLU A 144 -7.08 -9.99 -21.71
C GLU A 144 -5.75 -9.47 -21.14
N ALA A 145 -5.45 -9.76 -19.87
CA ALA A 145 -4.16 -9.42 -19.27
C ALA A 145 -2.99 -10.18 -19.95
N LEU A 146 -3.20 -11.46 -20.28
CA LEU A 146 -2.24 -12.28 -21.00
C LEU A 146 -2.11 -11.85 -22.47
N ASP A 147 -3.21 -11.46 -23.11
CA ASP A 147 -3.21 -10.91 -24.46
C ASP A 147 -2.42 -9.59 -24.51
N LEU A 148 -2.60 -8.70 -23.52
CA LEU A 148 -1.80 -7.48 -23.41
C LEU A 148 -0.31 -7.78 -23.16
N ARG A 149 0.01 -8.80 -22.35
CA ARG A 149 1.40 -9.22 -22.16
C ARG A 149 2.02 -9.72 -23.47
N LYS A 150 1.26 -10.46 -24.27
CA LYS A 150 1.69 -10.95 -25.58
C LYS A 150 1.88 -9.77 -26.56
N GLU A 151 0.92 -8.86 -26.63
CA GLU A 151 1.01 -7.63 -27.45
C GLU A 151 2.25 -6.80 -27.07
N MET A 152 2.52 -6.67 -25.77
CA MET A 152 3.70 -5.97 -25.23
C MET A 152 5.01 -6.57 -25.76
N LEU A 153 5.13 -7.90 -25.75
CA LEU A 153 6.30 -8.62 -26.26
C LEU A 153 6.43 -8.52 -27.79
N GLU A 154 5.33 -8.64 -28.54
CA GLU A 154 5.30 -8.52 -30.00
C GLU A 154 5.75 -7.13 -30.47
N ARG A 155 5.50 -6.09 -29.66
CA ARG A 155 5.99 -4.72 -29.88
C ARG A 155 7.44 -4.50 -29.43
N GLY A 156 8.14 -5.53 -28.96
CA GLY A 156 9.51 -5.43 -28.46
C GLY A 156 9.64 -4.72 -27.10
N ILE A 157 8.54 -4.54 -26.37
CA ILE A 157 8.54 -3.93 -25.04
C ILE A 157 8.72 -5.06 -24.02
N THR A 158 9.82 -5.05 -23.28
CA THR A 158 10.11 -6.13 -22.32
C THR A 158 9.42 -5.90 -20.96
N PRO A 159 8.66 -6.89 -20.43
CA PRO A 159 8.14 -6.83 -19.07
C PRO A 159 9.24 -6.58 -18.04
N ASN A 160 8.96 -5.76 -17.03
CA ASN A 160 9.91 -5.51 -15.95
C ASN A 160 9.54 -6.32 -14.69
N ILE A 161 10.36 -6.19 -13.64
CA ILE A 161 10.14 -6.86 -12.34
C ILE A 161 8.71 -6.63 -11.81
N HIS A 162 8.18 -5.42 -11.97
CA HIS A 162 6.85 -5.08 -11.50
C HIS A 162 5.76 -5.80 -12.31
N THR A 163 5.88 -5.84 -13.64
CA THR A 163 4.96 -6.59 -14.52
C THR A 163 4.90 -8.07 -14.15
N TYR A 164 6.05 -8.72 -13.93
CA TYR A 164 6.11 -10.12 -13.48
C TYR A 164 5.47 -10.30 -12.10
N THR A 165 5.77 -9.41 -11.16
CA THR A 165 5.22 -9.49 -9.79
C THR A 165 3.69 -9.39 -9.80
N VAL A 166 3.11 -8.54 -10.66
CA VAL A 166 1.65 -8.43 -10.85
C VAL A 166 1.07 -9.75 -11.37
N LEU A 167 1.65 -10.33 -12.42
CA LEU A 167 1.18 -11.58 -13.01
C LEU A 167 1.28 -12.76 -12.04
N ILE A 168 2.37 -12.83 -11.26
CA ILE A 168 2.56 -13.84 -10.21
C ILE A 168 1.48 -13.69 -9.14
N SER A 169 1.28 -12.47 -8.62
CA SER A 169 0.24 -12.21 -7.62
C SER A 169 -1.16 -12.57 -8.13
N SER A 170 -1.47 -12.26 -9.40
CA SER A 170 -2.75 -12.62 -10.02
C SER A 170 -2.91 -14.14 -10.11
N SER A 171 -1.87 -14.84 -10.57
CA SER A 171 -1.91 -16.31 -10.70
C SER A 171 -2.13 -16.99 -9.34
N CYS A 172 -1.49 -16.49 -8.29
CA CYS A 172 -1.73 -16.94 -6.91
C CYS A 172 -3.17 -16.71 -6.45
N SER A 173 -3.76 -15.54 -6.75
CA SER A 173 -5.14 -15.22 -6.35
C SER A 173 -6.20 -16.11 -7.01
N GLU A 174 -5.84 -16.76 -8.12
CA GLU A 174 -6.67 -17.71 -8.86
C GLU A 174 -6.34 -19.17 -8.53
N CYS A 175 -5.51 -19.42 -7.51
CA CYS A 175 -4.99 -20.75 -7.16
C CYS A 175 -4.12 -21.41 -8.27
N ASN A 176 -3.66 -20.68 -9.29
CA ASN A 176 -2.77 -21.23 -10.31
C ASN A 176 -1.30 -21.08 -9.90
N PHE A 177 -0.90 -21.85 -8.89
CA PHE A 177 0.45 -21.79 -8.32
C PHE A 177 1.54 -22.28 -9.28
N GLU A 178 1.21 -23.19 -10.19
CA GLU A 178 2.17 -23.68 -11.18
C GLU A 178 2.58 -22.56 -12.14
N GLU A 179 1.60 -21.85 -12.71
CA GLU A 179 1.88 -20.67 -13.55
C GLU A 179 2.64 -19.58 -12.77
N ALA A 180 2.32 -19.37 -11.49
CA ALA A 180 3.06 -18.42 -10.66
C ALA A 180 4.55 -18.78 -10.52
N ARG A 181 4.88 -20.08 -10.42
CA ARG A 181 6.27 -20.57 -10.38
C ARG A 181 6.95 -20.51 -11.74
N GLU A 182 6.23 -20.85 -12.82
CA GLU A 182 6.73 -20.70 -14.20
C GLU A 182 7.08 -19.24 -14.51
N LEU A 183 6.22 -18.29 -14.12
CA LEU A 183 6.47 -16.86 -14.26
C LEU A 183 7.70 -16.39 -13.47
N LEU A 184 7.92 -16.92 -12.26
CA LEU A 184 9.12 -16.65 -11.48
C LEU A 184 10.37 -17.20 -12.18
N GLY A 185 10.29 -18.40 -12.76
CA GLY A 185 11.35 -19.02 -13.55
C GLY A 185 11.72 -18.20 -14.79
N ASP A 186 10.72 -17.87 -15.62
CA ASP A 186 10.87 -17.03 -16.83
C ASP A 186 11.48 -15.66 -16.51
N MET A 187 11.08 -15.06 -15.38
CA MET A 187 11.68 -13.82 -14.89
C MET A 187 13.19 -13.96 -14.63
N VAL A 188 13.61 -15.04 -13.96
CA VAL A 188 15.02 -15.32 -13.66
C VAL A 188 15.81 -15.65 -14.93
N GLU A 189 15.24 -16.44 -15.84
CA GLU A 189 15.86 -16.80 -17.13
C GLU A 189 16.14 -15.56 -18.00
N LYS A 190 15.27 -14.56 -17.93
CA LYS A 190 15.44 -13.27 -18.62
C LYS A 190 16.38 -12.30 -17.88
N GLY A 191 17.04 -12.74 -16.81
CA GLY A 191 17.98 -11.93 -16.03
C GLY A 191 17.31 -10.87 -15.14
N LEU A 192 16.00 -10.94 -14.94
CA LEU A 192 15.29 -10.07 -14.02
C LEU A 192 15.34 -10.70 -12.63
N MET A 193 16.02 -10.05 -11.69
CA MET A 193 16.18 -10.59 -10.35
C MET A 193 14.91 -10.38 -9.51
N PRO A 194 14.24 -11.45 -9.03
CA PRO A 194 13.12 -11.32 -8.11
C PRO A 194 13.55 -10.59 -6.84
N ASN A 195 12.72 -9.67 -6.37
CA ASN A 195 12.98 -8.91 -5.15
C ASN A 195 12.01 -9.31 -4.03
N VAL A 196 12.14 -8.67 -2.86
CA VAL A 196 11.29 -8.96 -1.71
C VAL A 196 9.79 -8.83 -2.00
N VAL A 197 9.39 -7.94 -2.91
CA VAL A 197 7.99 -7.76 -3.28
C VAL A 197 7.49 -8.95 -4.10
N THR A 198 8.32 -9.46 -5.02
CA THR A 198 7.99 -10.66 -5.83
C THR A 198 7.83 -11.90 -4.97
N TYR A 199 8.75 -12.15 -4.03
CA TYR A 199 8.65 -13.29 -3.11
C TYR A 199 7.46 -13.17 -2.16
N ASN A 200 7.21 -11.98 -1.60
CA ASN A 200 6.05 -11.76 -0.74
C ASN A 200 4.72 -11.96 -1.49
N ALA A 201 4.65 -11.69 -2.81
CA ALA A 201 3.45 -12.00 -3.59
C ALA A 201 3.14 -13.52 -3.61
N LEU A 202 4.15 -14.36 -3.80
CA LEU A 202 4.02 -15.83 -3.74
C LEU A 202 3.66 -16.30 -2.32
N ILE A 203 4.39 -15.80 -1.31
CA ILE A 203 4.17 -16.16 0.10
C ILE A 203 2.74 -15.81 0.52
N ASN A 204 2.29 -14.58 0.24
CA ASN A 204 0.91 -14.17 0.50
C ASN A 204 -0.08 -15.10 -0.19
N GLY A 205 0.14 -15.39 -1.48
CA GLY A 205 -0.68 -16.32 -2.26
C GLY A 205 -0.84 -17.68 -1.60
N TYR A 206 0.26 -18.32 -1.24
CA TYR A 206 0.24 -19.61 -0.55
C TYR A 206 -0.41 -19.52 0.84
N CYS A 207 -0.11 -18.47 1.62
CA CYS A 207 -0.69 -18.25 2.95
C CYS A 207 -2.22 -18.04 2.91
N GLU A 208 -2.73 -17.30 1.92
CA GLU A 208 -4.17 -17.06 1.75
C GLU A 208 -4.95 -18.36 1.50
N HIS A 209 -4.34 -19.31 0.80
CA HIS A 209 -4.90 -20.62 0.48
C HIS A 209 -4.49 -21.70 1.50
N GLY A 210 -3.77 -21.32 2.56
CA GLY A 210 -3.36 -22.20 3.65
C GLY A 210 -2.23 -23.18 3.29
N MET A 211 -1.55 -23.00 2.17
CA MET A 211 -0.41 -23.82 1.74
C MET A 211 0.86 -23.36 2.47
N MET A 212 0.91 -23.59 3.78
CA MET A 212 1.93 -22.99 4.64
C MET A 212 3.32 -23.57 4.46
N GLU A 213 3.44 -24.84 4.06
CA GLU A 213 4.74 -25.46 3.81
C GLU A 213 5.35 -24.88 2.52
N ASP A 214 4.57 -24.76 1.44
CA ASP A 214 5.01 -24.07 0.21
C ASP A 214 5.40 -22.60 0.47
N ALA A 215 4.67 -21.90 1.35
CA ALA A 215 5.03 -20.54 1.75
C ALA A 215 6.40 -20.48 2.47
N LEU A 216 6.74 -21.49 3.29
CA LEU A 216 8.04 -21.59 3.93
C LEU A 216 9.15 -21.94 2.93
N ASP A 217 8.88 -22.84 1.98
CA ASP A 217 9.81 -23.16 0.89
C ASP A 217 10.17 -21.92 0.06
N VAL A 218 9.20 -21.03 -0.19
CA VAL A 218 9.46 -19.75 -0.87
C VAL A 218 10.35 -18.83 -0.03
N VAL A 219 10.23 -18.84 1.31
CA VAL A 219 11.15 -18.09 2.19
C VAL A 219 12.56 -18.65 2.11
N GLU A 220 12.72 -19.97 2.12
CA GLU A 220 14.03 -20.60 1.96
C GLU A 220 14.64 -20.29 0.60
N LEU A 221 13.84 -20.33 -0.47
CA LEU A 221 14.25 -19.92 -1.81
C LEU A 221 14.70 -18.45 -1.82
N MET A 222 13.92 -17.55 -1.23
CA MET A 222 14.24 -16.12 -1.11
C MET A 222 15.58 -15.91 -0.39
N GLU A 223 15.80 -16.59 0.74
CA GLU A 223 17.05 -16.54 1.50
C GLU A 223 18.24 -17.12 0.71
N SER A 224 18.05 -18.25 0.00
CA SER A 224 19.09 -18.86 -0.85
C SER A 224 19.55 -17.95 -2.00
N ARG A 225 18.67 -17.04 -2.43
CA ARG A 225 18.95 -16.01 -3.44
C ARG A 225 19.46 -14.70 -2.85
N ASN A 226 19.86 -14.70 -1.58
CA ASN A 226 20.35 -13.54 -0.83
C ASN A 226 19.34 -12.38 -0.71
N VAL A 227 18.05 -12.64 -0.88
CA VAL A 227 16.99 -11.65 -0.63
C VAL A 227 16.53 -11.84 0.82
N ARG A 228 16.60 -10.79 1.63
CA ARG A 228 16.28 -10.91 3.07
C ARG A 228 14.78 -10.76 3.34
N PRO A 229 14.14 -11.70 4.05
CA PRO A 229 12.77 -11.55 4.55
C PRO A 229 12.62 -10.25 5.34
N ASN A 230 11.49 -9.55 5.15
CA ASN A 230 11.20 -8.31 5.85
C ASN A 230 9.95 -8.44 6.74
N THR A 231 9.57 -7.35 7.41
CA THR A 231 8.39 -7.32 8.28
C THR A 231 7.12 -7.79 7.58
N ARG A 232 6.95 -7.49 6.29
CA ARG A 232 5.80 -7.96 5.51
C ARG A 232 5.83 -9.48 5.31
N THR A 233 6.99 -10.06 4.98
CA THR A 233 7.17 -11.51 4.82
C THR A 233 6.73 -12.26 6.08
N TYR A 234 7.20 -11.83 7.26
CA TYR A 234 6.82 -12.45 8.53
C TYR A 234 5.35 -12.23 8.87
N ASN A 235 4.78 -11.06 8.57
CA ASN A 235 3.37 -10.79 8.81
C ASN A 235 2.46 -11.70 7.98
N GLU A 236 2.79 -11.95 6.71
CA GLU A 236 2.04 -12.85 5.83
C GLU A 236 2.04 -14.28 6.40
N LEU A 237 3.20 -14.78 6.81
CA LEU A 237 3.33 -16.10 7.45
C LEU A 237 2.59 -16.19 8.79
N ILE A 238 2.76 -15.19 9.67
CA ILE A 238 2.10 -15.13 10.98
C ILE A 238 0.59 -15.14 10.79
N HIS A 239 0.05 -14.28 9.92
CA HIS A 239 -1.37 -14.24 9.61
C HIS A 239 -1.88 -15.56 9.03
N GLY A 240 -1.13 -16.18 8.11
CA GLY A 240 -1.46 -17.50 7.54
C GLY A 240 -1.49 -18.60 8.60
N PHE A 241 -0.49 -18.67 9.47
CA PHE A 241 -0.45 -19.65 10.56
C PHE A 241 -1.48 -19.37 11.63
N CYS A 242 -1.80 -18.13 11.96
CA CYS A 242 -2.84 -17.79 12.93
C CYS A 242 -4.22 -18.37 12.56
N LYS A 243 -4.52 -18.53 11.27
CA LYS A 243 -5.75 -19.18 10.80
C LYS A 243 -5.79 -20.69 11.04
N LYS A 244 -4.64 -21.35 11.22
CA LYS A 244 -4.52 -22.81 11.33
C LYS A 244 -4.00 -23.30 12.68
N ASN A 245 -2.91 -22.69 13.15
CA ASN A 245 -2.21 -23.04 14.37
C ASN A 245 -1.40 -21.83 14.90
N VAL A 246 -1.93 -21.20 15.96
CA VAL A 246 -1.34 -20.03 16.63
C VAL A 246 0.06 -20.33 17.21
N HIS A 247 0.35 -21.56 17.62
CA HIS A 247 1.68 -21.92 18.13
C HIS A 247 2.75 -21.82 17.04
N LYS A 248 2.44 -22.31 15.83
CA LYS A 248 3.34 -22.15 14.67
C LYS A 248 3.54 -20.67 14.35
N ALA A 249 2.49 -19.85 14.43
CA ALA A 249 2.59 -18.40 14.25
C ALA A 249 3.52 -17.74 15.27
N MET A 250 3.47 -18.15 16.54
CA MET A 250 4.40 -17.68 17.58
C MET A 250 5.85 -18.11 17.30
N GLY A 251 6.06 -19.31 16.74
CA GLY A 251 7.38 -19.74 16.27
C GLY A 251 7.94 -18.82 15.18
N VAL A 252 7.10 -18.44 14.21
CA VAL A 252 7.48 -17.48 13.16
C VAL A 252 7.78 -16.09 13.75
N PHE A 253 7.01 -15.63 14.73
CA PHE A 253 7.26 -14.38 15.45
C PHE A 253 8.61 -14.40 16.18
N ASN A 254 8.95 -15.49 16.86
CA ASN A 254 10.27 -15.61 17.50
C ASN A 254 11.41 -15.59 16.47
N LYS A 255 11.26 -16.30 15.34
CA LYS A 255 12.24 -16.26 14.23
C LYS A 255 12.41 -14.84 13.68
N MET A 256 11.34 -14.06 13.59
CA MET A 256 11.38 -12.64 13.19
C MET A 256 12.25 -11.82 14.15
N LEU A 257 12.11 -12.01 15.47
CA LEU A 257 12.89 -11.33 16.50
C LEU A 257 14.36 -11.74 16.49
N GLU A 258 14.64 -13.05 16.36
CA GLU A 258 16.01 -13.59 16.25
C GLU A 258 16.75 -13.01 15.05
N ARG A 259 16.04 -12.82 13.94
CA ARG A 259 16.56 -12.19 12.71
C ARG A 259 16.60 -10.67 12.78
N ARG A 260 16.26 -10.06 13.93
CA ARG A 260 16.24 -8.62 14.19
C ARG A 260 15.33 -7.84 13.24
N VAL A 261 14.24 -8.46 12.79
CA VAL A 261 13.20 -7.78 12.01
C VAL A 261 12.18 -7.21 12.97
N ALA A 262 11.97 -5.90 12.94
CA ALA A 262 11.09 -5.23 13.88
C ALA A 262 9.60 -5.59 13.63
N PRO A 263 8.87 -6.08 14.64
CA PRO A 263 7.42 -6.23 14.56
C PRO A 263 6.72 -4.91 14.29
N SER A 264 5.61 -4.95 13.55
CA SER A 264 4.73 -3.81 13.33
C SER A 264 3.38 -4.00 14.01
N VAL A 265 2.54 -2.96 13.98
CA VAL A 265 1.14 -3.03 14.44
C VAL A 265 0.40 -4.19 13.77
N VAL A 266 0.65 -4.45 12.48
CA VAL A 266 0.04 -5.57 11.73
C VAL A 266 0.47 -6.92 12.30
N THR A 267 1.71 -7.06 12.75
CA THR A 267 2.23 -8.29 13.39
C THR A 267 1.41 -8.63 14.63
N TYR A 268 1.26 -7.65 15.53
CA TYR A 268 0.53 -7.85 16.77
C TYR A 268 -0.96 -8.07 16.52
N ASN A 269 -1.59 -7.28 15.65
CA ASN A 269 -3.00 -7.45 15.30
C ASN A 269 -3.29 -8.86 14.77
N SER A 270 -2.40 -9.42 13.94
CA SER A 270 -2.58 -10.77 13.39
C SER A 270 -2.49 -11.84 14.48
N LEU A 271 -1.54 -11.71 15.43
CA LEU A 271 -1.40 -12.64 16.55
C LEU A 271 -2.58 -12.59 17.51
N ILE A 272 -3.04 -11.38 17.83
CA ILE A 272 -4.21 -11.15 18.70
C ILE A 272 -5.46 -11.76 18.06
N ASP A 273 -5.72 -11.48 16.78
CA ASP A 273 -6.86 -12.05 16.04
C ASP A 273 -6.80 -13.59 16.02
N GLY A 274 -5.64 -14.18 15.74
CA GLY A 274 -5.45 -15.63 15.79
C GLY A 274 -5.73 -16.23 17.17
N GLN A 275 -5.22 -15.61 18.24
CA GLN A 275 -5.42 -16.07 19.61
C GLN A 275 -6.88 -16.01 20.03
N CYS A 276 -7.55 -14.89 19.75
CA CYS A 276 -8.99 -14.72 20.00
C CYS A 276 -9.82 -15.84 19.35
N ARG A 277 -9.51 -16.22 18.11
CA ARG A 277 -10.21 -17.31 17.40
C ARG A 277 -9.93 -18.69 17.99
N SER A 278 -8.72 -18.92 18.46
CA SER A 278 -8.32 -20.21 19.05
C SER A 278 -8.80 -20.41 20.50
N GLY A 279 -9.31 -19.35 21.15
CA GLY A 279 -9.64 -19.36 22.58
C GLY A 279 -8.43 -19.60 23.49
N ASN A 280 -7.21 -19.53 22.95
CA ASN A 280 -5.99 -19.96 23.62
C ASN A 280 -5.11 -18.76 24.00
N PHE A 281 -5.29 -18.28 25.23
CA PHE A 281 -4.63 -17.08 25.77
C PHE A 281 -3.30 -17.39 26.48
N ASP A 282 -2.66 -18.54 26.23
CA ASP A 282 -1.63 -19.06 27.14
C ASP A 282 -0.16 -18.93 26.74
N ILE A 283 0.21 -18.23 25.67
CA ILE A 283 1.59 -18.37 25.15
C ILE A 283 2.25 -17.03 24.85
N ASN A 284 3.31 -16.75 25.62
CA ASN A 284 4.28 -15.65 25.49
C ASN A 284 3.73 -14.32 24.94
N ALA A 285 2.60 -13.90 25.48
CA ALA A 285 2.06 -12.57 25.23
C ALA A 285 3.00 -11.52 25.85
N ASN A 286 3.38 -10.52 25.07
CA ASN A 286 4.06 -9.34 25.58
C ASN A 286 3.03 -8.29 26.04
N VAL A 287 3.50 -7.19 26.63
CA VAL A 287 2.64 -6.13 27.17
C VAL A 287 1.59 -5.63 26.15
N VAL A 288 1.97 -5.52 24.87
CA VAL A 288 1.09 -5.06 23.79
C VAL A 288 -0.06 -6.04 23.54
N MET A 289 0.22 -7.34 23.54
CA MET A 289 -0.77 -8.39 23.31
C MET A 289 -1.79 -8.48 24.46
N TYR A 290 -1.32 -8.44 25.72
CA TYR A 290 -2.20 -8.38 26.89
C TYR A 290 -3.06 -7.12 26.89
N THR A 291 -2.47 -5.97 26.58
CA THR A 291 -3.18 -4.68 26.49
C THR A 291 -4.32 -4.73 25.48
N ALA A 292 -4.08 -5.24 24.28
CA ALA A 292 -5.08 -5.28 23.24
C ALA A 292 -6.21 -6.28 23.52
N LEU A 293 -5.91 -7.41 24.16
CA LEU A 293 -6.93 -8.36 24.62
C LEU A 293 -7.84 -7.72 25.68
N ILE A 294 -7.23 -7.04 26.66
CA ILE A 294 -7.97 -6.31 27.70
C ILE A 294 -8.85 -5.22 27.06
N ASP A 295 -8.32 -4.43 26.13
CA ASP A 295 -9.08 -3.41 25.38
C ASP A 295 -10.25 -4.00 24.58
N GLY A 296 -10.05 -5.14 23.92
CA GLY A 296 -11.10 -5.83 23.18
C GLY A 296 -12.25 -6.33 24.07
N TYR A 297 -11.93 -6.91 25.24
CA TYR A 297 -12.94 -7.33 26.21
C TYR A 297 -13.69 -6.14 26.83
N CYS A 298 -12.97 -5.09 27.21
CA CYS A 298 -13.55 -3.86 27.76
C CYS A 298 -14.47 -3.15 26.76
N LYS A 299 -14.15 -3.13 25.47
CA LYS A 299 -15.03 -2.58 24.41
C LYS A 299 -16.25 -3.44 24.08
N SER A 300 -16.22 -4.71 24.47
CA SER A 300 -17.32 -5.65 24.22
C SER A 300 -18.22 -5.84 25.45
N ASP A 301 -18.10 -4.97 26.46
CA ASP A 301 -18.78 -5.05 27.77
C ASP A 301 -18.59 -6.41 28.49
N LYS A 302 -17.45 -7.06 28.26
CA LYS A 302 -17.05 -8.35 28.84
C LYS A 302 -15.94 -8.14 29.87
N LEU A 303 -16.22 -7.31 30.86
CA LEU A 303 -15.23 -6.89 31.84
C LEU A 303 -14.76 -8.06 32.73
N GLU A 304 -15.64 -9.02 33.03
CA GLU A 304 -15.30 -10.18 33.86
C GLU A 304 -14.31 -11.13 33.15
N GLU A 305 -14.29 -11.14 31.82
CA GLU A 305 -13.30 -11.84 31.01
C GLU A 305 -11.97 -11.08 30.86
N ALA A 306 -11.97 -9.76 31.05
CA ALA A 306 -10.76 -8.94 31.02
C ALA A 306 -9.88 -9.12 32.28
N LYS A 307 -10.48 -9.31 33.46
CA LYS A 307 -9.75 -9.44 34.74
C LYS A 307 -8.77 -10.63 34.77
N PRO A 308 -9.14 -11.87 34.37
CA PRO A 308 -8.21 -13.00 34.32
C PRO A 308 -7.04 -12.75 33.36
N VAL A 309 -7.25 -11.98 32.28
CA VAL A 309 -6.19 -11.63 31.32
C VAL A 309 -5.18 -10.68 31.95
N LEU A 310 -5.62 -9.71 32.76
CA LEU A 310 -4.75 -8.81 33.52
C LEU A 310 -3.96 -9.55 34.61
N GLU A 311 -4.59 -10.48 35.33
CA GLU A 311 -3.88 -11.30 36.34
C GLU A 311 -2.80 -12.17 35.68
N LYS A 312 -3.10 -12.72 34.51
CA LYS A 312 -2.15 -13.50 33.71
C LYS A 312 -1.01 -12.65 33.15
N MET A 313 -1.28 -11.40 32.79
CA MET A 313 -0.28 -10.42 32.38
C MET A 313 0.74 -10.18 33.50
N LEU A 314 0.23 -9.93 34.72
CA LEU A 314 1.05 -9.69 35.91
C LEU A 314 1.84 -10.94 36.33
N SER A 315 1.25 -12.13 36.24
CA SER A 315 1.93 -13.39 36.60
C SER A 315 3.10 -13.75 35.68
N LYS A 316 3.07 -13.28 34.42
CA LYS A 316 4.19 -13.39 33.46
C LYS A 316 5.18 -12.22 33.51
N SER A 317 5.15 -11.40 34.56
CA SER A 317 6.01 -10.21 34.73
C SER A 317 5.91 -9.17 33.60
N CYS A 318 4.79 -9.17 32.85
CA CYS A 318 4.49 -8.13 31.88
C CYS A 318 3.76 -7.00 32.61
N LEU A 319 4.36 -5.82 32.70
CA LEU A 319 3.74 -4.70 33.42
C LEU A 319 2.71 -3.97 32.54
N PRO A 320 1.50 -3.69 33.06
CA PRO A 320 0.52 -2.84 32.37
C PRO A 320 1.10 -1.47 32.03
N ASN A 321 0.83 -0.99 30.83
CA ASN A 321 1.21 0.36 30.40
C ASN A 321 -0.02 1.29 30.44
N THR A 322 0.19 2.57 30.14
CA THR A 322 -0.87 3.58 30.11
C THR A 322 -2.06 3.15 29.24
N SER A 323 -1.79 2.50 28.10
CA SER A 323 -2.85 1.98 27.21
C SER A 323 -3.68 0.87 27.88
N THR A 324 -3.06 -0.02 28.65
CA THR A 324 -3.77 -1.07 29.42
C THR A 324 -4.71 -0.45 30.45
N PHE A 325 -4.23 0.56 31.18
CA PHE A 325 -5.03 1.24 32.20
C PHE A 325 -6.20 2.02 31.59
N ASN A 326 -5.96 2.75 30.49
CA ASN A 326 -7.02 3.46 29.77
C ASN A 326 -8.13 2.53 29.27
N ALA A 327 -7.76 1.36 28.74
CA ALA A 327 -8.72 0.33 28.33
C ALA A 327 -9.58 -0.17 29.50
N LEU A 328 -8.97 -0.47 30.65
CA LEU A 328 -9.67 -0.90 31.86
C LEU A 328 -10.59 0.18 32.42
N ILE A 329 -10.14 1.44 32.46
CA ILE A 329 -10.95 2.58 32.89
C ILE A 329 -12.18 2.71 31.98
N HIS A 330 -11.99 2.64 30.66
CA HIS A 330 -13.09 2.67 29.69
C HIS A 330 -14.10 1.54 29.96
N GLY A 331 -13.64 0.30 30.10
CA GLY A 331 -14.53 -0.85 30.36
C GLY A 331 -15.25 -0.77 31.71
N LEU A 332 -14.60 -0.25 32.76
CA LEU A 332 -15.24 -0.03 34.06
C LEU A 332 -16.31 1.07 34.00
N CYS A 333 -16.09 2.10 33.19
CA CYS A 333 -17.07 3.15 32.96
C CYS A 333 -18.30 2.63 32.18
N THR A 334 -18.10 1.79 31.15
CA THR A 334 -19.23 1.22 30.39
C THR A 334 -20.04 0.21 31.22
N ASP A 335 -19.40 -0.54 32.11
CA ASP A 335 -20.05 -1.48 33.05
C ASP A 335 -20.66 -0.78 34.29
N GLY A 336 -20.61 0.56 34.37
CA GLY A 336 -21.21 1.35 35.46
C GLY A 336 -20.42 1.33 36.79
N LYS A 337 -19.23 0.76 36.82
CA LYS A 337 -18.35 0.64 38.01
C LYS A 337 -17.44 1.88 38.17
N LEU A 338 -18.06 3.06 38.24
CA LEU A 338 -17.36 4.37 38.27
C LEU A 338 -16.37 4.52 39.45
N SER A 339 -16.70 3.97 40.62
CA SER A 339 -15.84 4.02 41.82
C SER A 339 -14.52 3.28 41.62
N GLU A 340 -14.55 2.14 40.90
CA GLU A 340 -13.37 1.35 40.58
C GLU A 340 -12.52 2.03 39.49
N ALA A 341 -13.17 2.67 38.52
CA ALA A 341 -12.50 3.44 37.47
C ALA A 341 -11.67 4.60 38.05
N MET A 342 -12.25 5.38 38.96
CA MET A 342 -11.56 6.50 39.63
C MET A 342 -10.38 6.03 40.50
N LEU A 343 -10.51 4.86 41.14
CA LEU A 343 -9.43 4.27 41.92
C LEU A 343 -8.26 3.83 41.03
N LEU A 344 -8.56 3.30 39.84
CA LEU A 344 -7.54 2.88 38.87
C LEU A 344 -6.81 4.08 38.25
N GLU A 345 -7.54 5.16 37.95
CA GLU A 345 -6.98 6.44 37.47
C GLU A 345 -5.98 7.02 38.48
N LYS A 346 -6.37 7.08 39.77
CA LYS A 346 -5.49 7.59 40.83
C LYS A 346 -4.20 6.78 40.96
N LYS A 347 -4.29 5.45 40.86
CA LYS A 347 -3.12 4.56 40.88
C LYS A 347 -2.21 4.73 39.67
N MET A 348 -2.75 5.13 38.52
CA MET A 348 -1.96 5.41 37.32
C MET A 348 -1.12 6.69 37.50
N VAL A 349 -1.72 7.74 38.06
CA VAL A 349 -1.06 9.02 38.34
C VAL A 349 0.03 8.89 39.41
N GLU A 350 -0.19 8.07 40.44
CA GLU A 350 0.77 7.85 41.53
C GLU A 350 2.01 7.03 41.13
N LYS A 351 1.95 6.30 40.00
CA LYS A 351 3.04 5.39 39.57
C LYS A 351 3.93 5.92 38.44
N GLU A 352 3.71 7.13 37.94
CA GLU A 352 4.47 7.72 36.80
C GLU A 352 4.62 6.76 35.59
N CYS A 353 3.57 5.99 35.26
CA CYS A 353 3.55 5.07 34.10
C CYS A 353 3.00 5.72 32.83
#